data_AF-A0A072PHN5-F1
#
_entry.id   AF-A0A072PHN5-F1
#
_cell.length_a   1.000
_cell.length_b   1.000
_cell.length_c   1.000
_cell.angle_alpha   90.00
_cell.angle_beta   90.00
_cell.angle_gamma   90.00
#
_symmetry.space_group_name_H-M   'P 1'
#
loop_
_entity.id
_entity.type
_entity.pdbx_description
1 polymer ?
#
loop_
_entity_poly.entity_id
_entity_poly.type
_entity_poly.pdbx_seq_one_letter_code
_entity_poly.pdbx_strand_id
1 'polypeptide(L)'
;KACNMMLNYATDLLHAHQIRRENVFLYSELESCRNEVADLRNEMKQIQMARNSSDAAARKGHDLATAQKTKLQAQDQVISHLQETTDVLQNDLMALTKAYDQLRYNEEHQRVELERKIEGLEKDAQEASEAHSRSNVTFMETVCTLRTSIENKADVALVNLLVDRLKHLSPDSRSSSPSTSIVYESIEQQEPISPKTYRKHGRPAHQASTHNAEPPDIQVEDSQKLEMSKTMRREAVNNFSLDQHDSQRGTTETEDIDLDANAPTISYAGHYRPALNDLNKGDSLSMLPELNVQASRLAQIKTLKQGRYEGWDAYYAKGKDLIDSLPQEFETTIMQQFVNGMSEGVRRAQCHQWLENAGWKWENMATFGILCSQIDDGSGRHKGSERTNGSQP
;
A
#
# COMPACT_ATOMS: atom_id res chain seq x y z
N LYS A 1 -23.31 -111.62 -44.85
CA LYS A 1 -21.96 -111.02 -44.70
C LYS A 1 -21.84 -109.65 -45.38
N ALA A 2 -22.29 -109.47 -46.63
CA ALA A 2 -22.25 -108.16 -47.33
C ALA A 2 -23.06 -107.03 -46.65
N CYS A 3 -24.28 -107.29 -46.13
CA CYS A 3 -25.05 -106.27 -45.42
C CYS A 3 -24.37 -105.73 -44.15
N ASN A 4 -23.67 -106.57 -43.38
CA ASN A 4 -22.95 -106.11 -42.18
C ASN A 4 -21.74 -105.23 -42.53
N MET A 5 -21.08 -105.48 -43.67
CA MET A 5 -19.98 -104.62 -44.13
C MET A 5 -20.48 -103.23 -44.55
N MET A 6 -21.63 -103.15 -45.23
CA MET A 6 -22.24 -101.86 -45.59
C MET A 6 -22.72 -101.07 -44.36
N LEU A 7 -23.27 -101.75 -43.35
CA LEU A 7 -23.71 -101.10 -42.11
C LEU A 7 -22.51 -100.47 -41.37
N ASN A 8 -21.43 -101.23 -41.20
CA ASN A 8 -20.22 -100.73 -40.55
C ASN A 8 -19.63 -99.54 -41.31
N TYR A 9 -19.56 -99.62 -42.65
CA TYR A 9 -19.07 -98.52 -43.48
C TYR A 9 -19.91 -97.24 -43.32
N ALA A 10 -21.24 -97.35 -43.24
CA ALA A 10 -22.12 -96.22 -43.03
C ALA A 10 -21.94 -95.58 -41.63
N THR A 11 -21.78 -96.41 -40.59
CA THR A 11 -21.47 -95.94 -39.23
C THR A 11 -20.12 -95.22 -39.17
N ASP A 12 -19.10 -95.78 -39.80
CA ASP A 12 -17.76 -95.17 -39.87
C ASP A 12 -17.80 -93.83 -40.62
N LEU A 13 -18.56 -93.74 -41.72
CA LEU A 13 -18.73 -92.50 -42.47
C LEU A 13 -19.46 -91.41 -41.67
N LEU A 14 -20.52 -91.77 -40.95
CA LEU A 14 -21.22 -90.85 -40.06
C LEU A 14 -20.31 -90.36 -38.93
N HIS A 15 -19.54 -91.26 -38.33
CA HIS A 15 -18.58 -90.91 -37.29
C HIS A 15 -17.48 -89.98 -37.83
N ALA A 16 -16.93 -90.26 -39.02
CA ALA A 16 -15.96 -89.39 -39.66
C ALA A 16 -16.54 -87.99 -39.97
N HIS A 17 -17.81 -87.90 -40.39
CA HIS A 17 -18.49 -86.63 -40.58
C HIS A 17 -18.73 -85.87 -39.26
N GLN A 18 -19.09 -86.57 -38.19
CA GLN A 18 -19.24 -85.98 -36.87
C GLN A 18 -17.91 -85.42 -36.36
N ILE A 19 -16.84 -86.20 -36.45
CA ILE A 19 -15.47 -85.75 -36.10
C ILE A 19 -15.08 -84.52 -36.93
N ARG A 20 -15.38 -84.49 -38.24
CA ARG A 20 -15.09 -83.31 -39.06
C ARG A 20 -15.85 -82.06 -38.59
N ARG A 21 -17.12 -82.19 -38.22
CA ARG A 21 -17.92 -81.07 -37.70
C ARG A 21 -17.36 -80.56 -36.36
N GLU A 22 -17.05 -81.48 -35.44
CA GLU A 22 -16.44 -81.15 -34.16
C GLU A 22 -15.06 -80.51 -34.34
N ASN A 23 -14.23 -81.03 -35.24
CA ASN A 23 -12.93 -80.42 -35.54
C ASN A 23 -13.09 -79.00 -36.09
N VAL A 24 -14.01 -78.77 -37.03
CA VAL A 24 -14.25 -77.41 -37.57
C VAL A 24 -14.70 -76.46 -36.45
N PHE A 25 -15.61 -76.90 -35.59
CA PHE A 25 -16.05 -76.12 -34.43
C PHE A 25 -14.91 -75.82 -33.45
N LEU A 26 -14.10 -76.82 -33.11
CA LEU A 26 -12.93 -76.64 -32.23
C LEU A 26 -11.87 -75.72 -32.85
N TYR A 27 -11.66 -75.77 -34.17
CA TYR A 27 -10.77 -74.83 -34.85
C TYR A 27 -11.30 -73.40 -34.77
N SER A 28 -12.60 -73.18 -34.97
CA SER A 28 -13.18 -71.83 -34.82
C SER A 28 -13.06 -71.30 -33.39
N GLU A 29 -13.28 -72.15 -32.38
CA GLU A 29 -13.10 -71.76 -30.97
C GLU A 29 -11.63 -71.47 -30.65
N LEU A 30 -10.69 -72.29 -31.14
CA LEU A 30 -9.26 -72.07 -30.94
C LEU A 30 -8.79 -70.77 -31.63
N GLU A 31 -9.31 -70.47 -32.81
CA GLU A 31 -9.03 -69.21 -33.52
C GLU A 31 -9.62 -68.01 -32.77
N SER A 32 -10.84 -68.13 -32.24
CA SER A 32 -11.45 -67.11 -31.37
C SER A 32 -10.60 -66.83 -30.13
N CYS A 33 -10.22 -67.87 -29.37
CA CYS A 33 -9.34 -67.73 -28.21
C CYS A 33 -7.97 -67.13 -28.57
N ARG A 34 -7.43 -67.47 -29.74
CA ARG A 34 -6.16 -66.91 -30.20
C ARG A 34 -6.26 -65.40 -30.44
N ASN A 35 -7.38 -64.94 -30.99
CA ASN A 35 -7.65 -63.52 -31.22
C ASN A 35 -7.83 -62.79 -29.88
N GLU A 36 -8.61 -63.34 -28.96
CA GLU A 36 -8.80 -62.76 -27.61
C GLU A 36 -7.47 -62.62 -26.85
N VAL A 37 -6.59 -63.63 -26.91
CA VAL A 37 -5.25 -63.55 -26.30
C VAL A 37 -4.39 -62.49 -26.98
N ALA A 38 -4.53 -62.27 -28.29
CA ALA A 38 -3.82 -61.20 -28.99
C ALA A 38 -4.32 -59.81 -28.55
N ASP A 39 -5.63 -59.65 -28.38
CA ASP A 39 -6.26 -58.41 -27.93
C ASP A 39 -5.87 -58.08 -26.49
N LEU A 40 -5.96 -59.05 -25.57
CA LEU A 40 -5.52 -58.89 -24.17
C LEU A 40 -4.03 -58.52 -24.06
N ARG A 41 -3.18 -59.06 -24.94
CA ARG A 41 -1.75 -58.67 -24.99
C ARG A 41 -1.57 -57.23 -25.45
N ASN A 42 -2.40 -56.75 -26.38
CA ASN A 42 -2.36 -55.37 -26.82
C ASN A 42 -2.86 -54.41 -25.73
N GLU A 43 -3.94 -54.76 -25.04
CA GLU A 43 -4.44 -54.01 -23.88
C GLU A 43 -3.40 -53.95 -22.76
N MET A 44 -2.76 -55.08 -22.43
CA MET A 44 -1.70 -55.12 -21.42
C MET A 44 -0.52 -54.21 -21.79
N LYS A 45 -0.14 -54.14 -23.07
CA LYS A 45 0.88 -53.19 -23.54
C LYS A 45 0.43 -51.74 -23.37
N GLN A 46 -0.83 -51.41 -23.68
CA GLN A 46 -1.36 -50.06 -23.51
C GLN A 46 -1.40 -49.66 -22.03
N ILE A 47 -1.87 -50.56 -21.15
CA ILE A 47 -1.86 -50.34 -19.69
C ILE A 47 -0.44 -50.13 -19.18
N GLN A 48 0.53 -50.91 -19.68
CA GLN A 48 1.94 -50.74 -19.29
C GLN A 48 2.48 -49.38 -19.74
N MET A 49 2.15 -48.92 -20.95
CA MET A 49 2.53 -47.59 -21.43
C MET A 49 1.88 -46.47 -20.59
N ALA A 50 0.59 -46.60 -20.27
CA ALA A 50 -0.14 -45.67 -19.43
C ALA A 50 0.46 -45.60 -18.01
N ARG A 51 0.82 -46.75 -17.43
CA ARG A 51 1.51 -46.84 -16.14
C ARG A 51 2.86 -46.12 -16.18
N ASN A 52 3.70 -46.38 -17.18
CA ASN A 52 5.01 -45.74 -17.30
C ASN A 52 4.87 -44.20 -17.45
N SER A 53 3.86 -43.74 -18.19
CA SER A 53 3.55 -42.32 -18.33
C SER A 53 3.10 -41.70 -17.00
N SER A 54 2.24 -42.39 -16.26
CA SER A 54 1.79 -41.99 -14.91
C SER A 54 2.96 -41.90 -13.93
N ASP A 55 3.85 -42.90 -13.92
CA ASP A 55 5.05 -42.92 -13.07
C ASP A 55 6.00 -41.75 -13.41
N ALA A 56 6.15 -41.42 -14.69
CA ALA A 56 6.93 -40.27 -15.13
C ALA A 56 6.30 -38.93 -14.69
N ALA A 57 4.96 -38.81 -14.77
CA ALA A 57 4.24 -37.64 -14.29
C ALA A 57 4.34 -37.49 -12.77
N ALA A 58 4.24 -38.60 -12.02
CA ALA A 58 4.40 -38.61 -10.57
C ALA A 58 5.81 -38.16 -10.14
N ARG A 59 6.86 -38.60 -10.84
CA ARG A 59 8.24 -38.14 -10.60
C ARG A 59 8.39 -36.64 -10.86
N LYS A 60 7.88 -36.13 -11.99
CA LYS A 60 7.88 -34.69 -12.28
C LYS A 60 7.13 -33.89 -11.23
N GLY A 61 5.99 -34.40 -10.74
CA GLY A 61 5.23 -33.80 -9.65
C GLY A 61 6.03 -33.75 -8.35
N HIS A 62 6.75 -34.83 -8.02
CA HIS A 62 7.65 -34.87 -6.87
C HIS A 62 8.81 -33.88 -7.00
N ASP A 63 9.48 -33.84 -8.15
CA ASP A 63 10.57 -32.90 -8.41
C ASP A 63 10.09 -31.44 -8.30
N LEU A 64 8.91 -31.13 -8.84
CA LEU A 64 8.32 -29.79 -8.71
C LEU A 64 7.99 -29.45 -7.25
N ALA A 65 7.42 -30.40 -6.49
CA ALA A 65 7.10 -30.19 -5.08
C ALA A 65 8.37 -29.97 -4.23
N THR A 66 9.45 -30.72 -4.50
CA THR A 66 10.73 -30.51 -3.81
C THR A 66 11.35 -29.16 -4.18
N ALA A 67 11.31 -28.75 -5.45
CA ALA A 67 11.77 -27.43 -5.88
C ALA A 67 10.98 -26.31 -5.20
N GLN A 68 9.64 -26.42 -5.15
CA GLN A 68 8.80 -25.46 -4.45
C GLN A 68 9.11 -25.40 -2.95
N LYS A 69 9.32 -26.56 -2.31
CA LYS A 69 9.71 -26.62 -0.89
C LYS A 69 11.03 -25.89 -0.63
N THR A 70 12.04 -26.09 -1.47
CA THR A 70 13.33 -25.38 -1.31
C THR A 70 13.19 -23.87 -1.52
N LYS A 71 12.34 -23.44 -2.46
CA LYS A 71 12.04 -22.01 -2.67
C LYS A 71 11.33 -21.39 -1.46
N LEU A 72 10.35 -22.08 -0.88
CA LEU A 72 9.67 -21.63 0.34
C LEU A 72 10.67 -21.51 1.50
N GLN A 73 11.55 -22.51 1.69
CA GLN A 73 12.59 -22.44 2.71
C GLN A 73 13.54 -21.25 2.53
N ALA A 74 13.93 -20.95 1.28
CA ALA A 74 14.74 -19.76 1.00
C ALA A 74 13.98 -18.46 1.30
N GLN A 75 12.68 -18.40 1.01
CA GLN A 75 11.83 -17.25 1.33
C GLN A 75 11.69 -17.07 2.85
N ASP A 76 11.52 -18.16 3.61
CA ASP A 76 11.47 -18.12 5.07
C ASP A 76 12.76 -17.53 5.66
N GLN A 77 13.92 -17.91 5.13
CA GLN A 77 15.21 -17.34 5.56
C GLN A 77 15.31 -15.84 5.29
N VAL A 78 14.82 -15.36 4.14
CA VAL A 78 14.78 -13.93 3.83
C VAL A 78 13.84 -13.19 4.78
N ILE A 79 12.67 -13.76 5.10
CA ILE A 79 11.73 -13.17 6.06
C ILE A 79 12.37 -13.08 7.45
N SER A 80 13.04 -14.13 7.93
CA SER A 80 13.75 -14.10 9.22
C SER A 80 14.84 -13.05 9.26
N HIS A 81 15.64 -12.91 8.19
CA HIS A 81 16.64 -11.85 8.10
C HIS A 81 16.01 -10.45 8.11
N LEU A 82 14.92 -10.23 7.38
CA LEU A 82 14.22 -8.94 7.38
C LEU A 82 13.66 -8.59 8.77
N GLN A 83 13.15 -9.58 9.51
CA GLN A 83 12.72 -9.41 10.89
C GLN A 83 13.87 -8.98 11.78
N GLU A 84 15.01 -9.67 11.72
CA GLU A 84 16.21 -9.30 12.48
C GLU A 84 16.67 -7.87 12.17
N THR A 85 16.70 -7.48 10.89
CA THR A 85 17.06 -6.10 10.52
C THR A 85 16.04 -5.07 11.02
N THR A 86 14.75 -5.43 11.08
CA THR A 86 13.71 -4.55 11.61
C THR A 86 13.89 -4.35 13.12
N ASP A 87 14.21 -5.41 13.85
CA ASP A 87 14.48 -5.35 15.29
C ASP A 87 15.71 -4.48 15.59
N VAL A 88 16.78 -4.60 14.80
CA VAL A 88 17.97 -3.75 14.92
C VAL A 88 17.62 -2.28 14.68
N LEU A 89 16.93 -1.96 13.59
CA LEU A 89 16.53 -0.59 13.28
C LEU A 89 15.59 0.00 14.34
N GLN A 90 14.71 -0.82 14.91
CA GLN A 90 13.84 -0.39 16.01
C GLN A 90 14.64 -0.04 17.26
N ASN A 91 15.65 -0.85 17.61
CA ASN A 91 16.55 -0.54 18.71
C ASN A 91 17.35 0.75 18.47
N ASP A 92 17.84 0.96 17.25
CA ASP A 92 18.56 2.18 16.87
C ASP A 92 17.67 3.42 16.95
N LEU A 93 16.41 3.32 16.49
CA LEU A 93 15.42 4.41 16.63
C LEU A 93 15.12 4.74 18.09
N MET A 94 15.00 3.73 18.95
CA MET A 94 14.81 3.94 20.39
C MET A 94 16.05 4.61 21.03
N ALA A 95 17.25 4.18 20.65
CA ALA A 95 18.49 4.79 21.12
C ALA A 95 18.62 6.25 20.68
N LEU A 96 18.30 6.54 19.40
CA LEU A 96 18.32 7.90 18.85
C LEU A 96 17.28 8.80 19.52
N THR A 97 16.07 8.30 19.75
CA THR A 97 15.01 9.03 20.46
C THR A 97 15.47 9.40 21.87
N LYS A 98 16.07 8.45 22.60
CA LYS A 98 16.63 8.70 23.93
C LYS A 98 17.76 9.74 23.91
N ALA A 99 18.65 9.68 22.92
CA ALA A 99 19.74 10.64 22.77
C ALA A 99 19.20 12.05 22.49
N TYR A 100 18.17 12.16 21.63
CA TYR A 100 17.49 13.41 21.33
C TYR A 100 16.81 14.01 22.56
N ASP A 101 16.07 13.21 23.33
CA ASP A 101 15.43 13.67 24.56
C ASP A 101 16.44 14.17 25.60
N GLN A 102 17.59 13.48 25.70
CA GLN A 102 18.69 13.91 26.58
C GLN A 102 19.29 15.24 26.11
N LEU A 103 19.51 15.41 24.81
CA LEU A 103 20.01 16.66 24.23
C LEU A 103 19.04 17.80 24.52
N ARG A 104 17.75 17.61 24.25
CA ARG A 104 16.70 18.59 24.52
C ARG A 104 16.64 18.99 26.00
N TYR A 105 16.76 18.03 26.91
CA TYR A 105 16.83 18.29 28.34
C TYR A 105 18.06 19.14 28.71
N ASN A 106 19.22 18.82 28.16
CA ASN A 106 20.46 19.55 28.41
C ASN A 106 20.38 20.98 27.86
N GLU A 107 19.82 21.18 26.66
CA GLU A 107 19.62 22.51 26.05
C GLU A 107 18.68 23.37 26.89
N GLU A 108 17.56 22.80 27.35
CA GLU A 108 16.61 23.51 28.22
C GLU A 108 17.27 23.89 29.55
N HIS A 109 18.04 22.98 30.14
CA HIS A 109 18.78 23.27 31.37
C HIS A 109 19.80 24.41 31.18
N GLN A 110 20.56 24.38 30.08
CA GLN A 110 21.52 25.44 29.75
C GLN A 110 20.81 26.78 29.51
N ARG A 111 19.67 26.76 28.82
CA ARG A 111 18.87 27.96 28.59
C ARG A 111 18.41 28.58 29.90
N VAL A 112 17.83 27.80 30.81
CA VAL A 112 17.39 28.29 32.13
C VAL A 112 18.58 28.82 32.95
N GLU A 113 19.76 28.20 32.84
CA GLU A 113 20.96 28.70 33.51
C GLU A 113 21.43 30.05 32.94
N LEU A 114 21.40 30.21 31.62
CA LEU A 114 21.74 31.46 30.96
C LEU A 114 20.73 32.57 31.27
N GLU A 115 19.43 32.27 31.25
CA GLU A 115 18.37 33.22 31.65
C GLU A 115 18.61 33.71 33.08
N ARG A 116 18.91 32.81 34.03
CA ARG A 116 19.26 33.18 35.42
C ARG A 116 20.50 34.09 35.50
N LYS A 117 21.53 33.84 34.66
CA LYS A 117 22.74 34.69 34.62
C LYS A 117 22.43 36.07 34.05
N ILE A 118 21.59 36.15 33.03
CA ILE A 118 21.15 37.43 32.44
C ILE A 118 20.38 38.23 33.49
N GLU A 119 19.40 37.63 34.18
CA GLU A 119 18.65 38.29 35.27
C GLU A 119 19.58 38.79 36.39
N GLY A 120 20.61 38.01 36.73
CA GLY A 120 21.64 38.42 37.70
C GLY A 120 22.42 39.64 37.24
N LEU A 121 22.90 39.65 35.99
CA LEU A 121 23.63 40.79 35.42
C LEU A 121 22.75 42.04 35.28
N GLU A 122 21.48 41.89 34.91
CA GLU A 122 20.53 43.00 34.85
C GLU A 122 20.33 43.63 36.23
N LYS A 123 20.20 42.81 37.27
CA LYS A 123 20.11 43.28 38.65
C LYS A 123 21.39 44.01 39.09
N ASP A 124 22.56 43.43 38.83
CA ASP A 124 23.84 44.06 39.17
C ASP A 124 24.03 45.40 38.44
N ALA A 125 23.65 45.48 37.17
CA ALA A 125 23.68 46.71 36.37
C ALA A 125 22.72 47.78 36.92
N GLN A 126 21.51 47.37 37.33
CA GLN A 126 20.53 48.24 37.97
C GLN A 126 21.07 48.80 39.29
N GLU A 127 21.62 47.94 40.16
CA GLU A 127 22.22 48.35 41.43
C GLU A 127 23.40 49.32 41.22
N ALA A 128 24.26 49.05 40.24
CA ALA A 128 25.37 49.93 39.88
C ALA A 128 24.89 51.30 39.36
N SER A 129 23.84 51.31 38.51
CA SER A 129 23.21 52.55 38.01
C SER A 129 22.60 53.39 39.14
N GLU A 130 21.93 52.73 40.10
CA GLU A 130 21.38 53.39 41.29
C GLU A 130 22.47 53.92 42.22
N ALA A 131 23.57 53.18 42.39
CA ALA A 131 24.72 53.63 43.17
C ALA A 131 25.41 54.84 42.52
N HIS A 132 25.57 54.83 41.19
CA HIS A 132 26.11 55.97 40.44
C HIS A 132 25.20 57.19 40.54
N SER A 133 23.88 57.01 40.41
CA SER A 133 22.89 58.08 40.58
C SER A 133 22.95 58.70 41.98
N ARG A 134 23.05 57.87 43.03
CA ARG A 134 23.25 58.34 44.42
C ARG A 134 24.57 59.11 44.58
N SER A 135 25.65 58.62 43.97
CA SER A 135 26.95 59.31 43.97
C SER A 135 26.88 60.66 43.25
N ASN A 136 26.16 60.76 42.14
CA ASN A 136 26.00 62.02 41.42
C ASN A 136 25.17 63.04 42.21
N VAL A 137 24.10 62.60 42.88
CA VAL A 137 23.30 63.48 43.75
C VAL A 137 24.17 64.04 44.88
N THR A 138 24.90 63.18 45.60
CA THR A 138 25.80 63.61 46.68
C THR A 138 26.93 64.51 46.17
N PHE A 139 27.52 64.21 45.01
CA PHE A 139 28.51 65.08 44.37
C PHE A 139 27.92 66.47 44.05
N MET A 140 26.75 66.53 43.43
CA MET A 140 26.08 67.80 43.12
C MET A 140 25.76 68.60 44.38
N GLU A 141 25.35 67.96 45.48
CA GLU A 141 25.18 68.61 46.78
C GLU A 141 26.50 69.20 47.31
N THR A 142 27.61 68.47 47.22
CA THR A 142 28.94 68.99 47.62
C THR A 142 29.40 70.15 46.74
N VAL A 143 29.12 70.12 45.44
CA VAL A 143 29.43 71.23 44.52
C VAL A 143 28.58 72.45 44.85
N CYS A 144 27.28 72.28 45.14
CA CYS A 144 26.40 73.37 45.57
C CYS A 144 26.82 74.00 46.91
N THR A 145 27.20 73.17 47.89
CA THR A 145 27.71 73.67 49.19
C THR A 145 29.05 74.38 49.04
N LEU A 146 29.95 73.88 48.19
CA LEU A 146 31.21 74.55 47.87
C LEU A 146 30.97 75.89 47.17
N ARG A 147 30.09 75.90 46.16
CA ARG A 147 29.70 77.11 45.43
C ARG A 147 29.16 78.18 46.37
N THR A 148 28.21 77.83 47.23
CA THR A 148 27.64 78.75 48.22
C THR A 148 28.71 79.22 49.23
N SER A 149 29.63 78.36 49.65
CA SER A 149 30.77 78.78 50.48
C SER A 149 31.72 79.74 49.77
N ILE A 150 31.99 79.56 48.48
CA ILE A 150 32.81 80.47 47.68
C ILE A 150 32.08 81.80 47.53
N GLU A 151 30.80 81.79 47.17
CA GLU A 151 29.95 82.98 47.05
C GLU A 151 29.91 83.77 48.38
N ASN A 152 29.89 83.10 49.53
CA ASN A 152 29.91 83.74 50.84
C ASN A 152 31.29 84.28 51.28
N LYS A 153 32.39 83.67 50.81
CA LYS A 153 33.77 84.07 51.16
C LYS A 153 34.41 85.03 50.16
N ALA A 154 33.92 85.02 48.93
CA ALA A 154 34.32 85.97 47.91
C ALA A 154 33.88 87.36 48.36
N ASP A 155 34.86 88.19 48.73
CA ASP A 155 34.61 89.59 49.05
C ASP A 155 34.05 90.27 47.80
N VAL A 156 32.73 90.47 47.79
CA VAL A 156 31.95 90.88 46.61
C VAL A 156 32.53 92.15 45.98
N ALA A 157 33.13 93.02 46.79
CA ALA A 157 33.83 94.22 46.34
C ALA A 157 35.10 93.91 45.52
N LEU A 158 35.90 92.92 45.93
CA LEU A 158 37.15 92.54 45.25
C LEU A 158 36.88 91.80 43.94
N VAL A 159 35.87 90.92 43.91
CA VAL A 159 35.49 90.20 42.69
C VAL A 159 34.91 91.16 41.65
N ASN A 160 34.04 92.10 42.07
CA ASN A 160 33.52 93.11 41.16
C ASN A 160 34.64 94.03 40.63
N LEU A 161 35.62 94.38 41.47
CA LEU A 161 36.79 95.16 41.04
C LEU A 161 37.66 94.40 40.01
N LEU A 162 37.84 93.08 40.15
CA LEU A 162 38.54 92.25 39.16
C LEU A 162 37.73 92.07 37.87
N VAL A 163 36.41 91.90 37.95
CA VAL A 163 35.52 91.82 36.78
C VAL A 163 35.50 93.15 36.03
N ASP A 164 35.47 94.28 36.72
CA ASP A 164 35.57 95.61 36.11
C ASP A 164 36.95 95.82 35.47
N ARG A 165 38.02 95.38 36.13
CA ARG A 165 39.37 95.43 35.57
C ARG A 165 39.54 94.53 34.34
N LEU A 166 38.88 93.37 34.29
CA LEU A 166 38.89 92.47 33.13
C LEU A 166 38.03 93.01 31.98
N LYS A 167 36.88 93.63 32.26
CA LYS A 167 36.06 94.35 31.27
C LYS A 167 36.82 95.52 30.65
N HIS A 168 37.72 96.16 31.40
CA HIS A 168 38.62 97.19 30.88
C HIS A 168 39.84 96.64 30.13
N LEU A 169 40.08 95.32 30.17
CA LEU A 169 41.15 94.63 29.44
C LEU A 169 40.64 93.79 28.27
N SER A 170 39.35 93.84 27.93
CA SER A 170 38.78 93.23 26.73
C SER A 170 38.54 94.30 25.67
N PRO A 171 39.49 94.57 24.76
CA PRO A 171 39.28 95.51 23.67
C PRO A 171 38.51 94.81 22.55
N ASP A 172 37.59 95.55 21.94
CA ASP A 172 37.14 95.34 20.57
C ASP A 172 38.35 95.09 19.66
N SER A 173 38.64 93.82 19.37
CA SER A 173 39.65 93.41 18.40
C SER A 173 38.97 92.61 17.30
N ARG A 174 38.33 93.36 16.39
CA ARG A 174 38.16 92.94 15.00
C ARG A 174 39.56 92.85 14.36
N SER A 175 40.21 91.69 14.39
CA SER A 175 41.20 91.30 13.38
C SER A 175 41.52 89.81 13.45
N SER A 176 41.71 89.23 12.27
CA SER A 176 41.89 87.81 11.93
C SER A 176 42.80 86.96 12.83
N SER A 177 42.41 85.68 12.93
CA SER A 177 43.13 84.49 13.43
C SER A 177 44.60 84.37 12.97
N PRO A 178 45.42 83.54 13.65
CA PRO A 178 45.45 82.11 13.30
C PRO A 178 45.51 81.12 14.48
N SER A 179 44.97 79.93 14.22
CA SER A 179 45.23 78.62 14.81
C SER A 179 46.23 78.47 15.96
N THR A 180 45.73 77.99 17.10
CA THR A 180 46.37 76.90 17.86
C THR A 180 45.30 75.94 18.38
N SER A 181 45.22 74.79 17.70
CA SER A 181 44.86 73.46 18.16
C SER A 181 44.23 73.35 19.56
N ILE A 182 42.90 73.36 19.59
CA ILE A 182 42.15 72.68 20.65
C ILE A 182 42.02 71.24 20.17
N VAL A 183 42.69 70.33 20.89
CA VAL A 183 42.44 68.90 20.81
C VAL A 183 40.99 68.68 21.24
N TYR A 184 40.11 68.57 20.25
CA TYR A 184 38.85 67.87 20.42
C TYR A 184 39.22 66.41 20.61
N GLU A 185 39.24 65.96 21.86
CA GLU A 185 39.18 64.53 22.15
C GLU A 185 37.77 64.09 21.74
N SER A 186 37.70 63.60 20.51
CA SER A 186 36.51 63.06 19.88
C SER A 186 35.89 62.01 20.79
N ILE A 187 34.71 62.34 21.31
CA ILE A 187 33.65 61.37 21.55
C ILE A 187 33.46 60.62 20.23
N GLU A 188 33.91 59.37 20.21
CA GLU A 188 33.73 58.43 19.13
C GLU A 188 32.24 58.09 19.04
N GLN A 189 31.54 58.82 18.17
CA GLN A 189 30.25 58.45 17.59
C GLN A 189 30.42 57.08 16.93
N GLN A 190 29.94 56.04 17.61
CA GLN A 190 29.64 54.75 16.99
C GLN A 190 28.33 54.87 16.20
N GLU A 191 28.45 54.84 14.89
CA GLU A 191 27.37 54.59 13.94
C GLU A 191 27.97 53.88 12.69
N PRO A 192 27.18 53.17 11.88
CA PRO A 192 26.98 51.73 11.97
C PRO A 192 27.67 51.00 10.80
N ILE A 193 28.33 49.86 11.07
CA ILE A 193 28.96 49.07 10.01
C ILE A 193 27.88 48.30 9.24
N SER A 194 27.53 48.84 8.07
CA SER A 194 26.81 48.15 6.99
C SER A 194 27.75 47.20 6.23
N PRO A 195 27.26 46.07 5.68
CA PRO A 195 28.09 44.94 5.29
C PRO A 195 28.33 44.88 3.78
N LYS A 196 29.58 44.91 3.29
CA LYS A 196 29.90 44.44 1.92
C LYS A 196 31.31 43.86 1.78
N THR A 197 31.31 42.53 1.60
CA THR A 197 31.99 41.75 0.53
C THR A 197 33.50 41.85 0.28
N TYR A 198 34.04 40.66 0.00
CA TYR A 198 35.28 40.25 -0.68
C TYR A 198 36.40 39.74 0.25
N ARG A 199 36.55 38.42 0.44
CA ARG A 199 37.21 37.40 -0.41
C ARG A 199 38.76 37.49 -0.36
N LYS A 200 39.33 36.35 0.03
CA LYS A 200 40.58 35.71 -0.43
C LYS A 200 41.93 36.00 0.27
N HIS A 201 42.46 34.88 0.77
CA HIS A 201 43.86 34.42 0.85
C HIS A 201 44.77 34.97 1.95
N GLY A 202 45.38 34.03 2.69
CA GLY A 202 46.61 34.28 3.44
C GLY A 202 46.78 33.40 4.67
N ARG A 203 47.04 32.10 4.47
CA ARG A 203 47.53 31.20 5.52
C ARG A 203 49.05 31.40 5.66
N PRO A 204 49.63 31.54 6.86
CA PRO A 204 51.04 31.25 7.07
C PRO A 204 51.23 29.90 7.77
N ALA A 205 52.25 29.18 7.31
CA ALA A 205 52.80 27.99 7.94
C ALA A 205 53.86 28.39 9.00
N HIS A 206 53.94 27.64 10.10
CA HIS A 206 55.14 27.27 10.91
C HIS A 206 54.60 26.46 12.12
N GLN A 207 54.69 25.13 12.17
CA GLN A 207 55.79 24.27 12.66
C GLN A 207 56.34 24.59 14.07
N ALA A 208 55.94 23.75 15.05
CA ALA A 208 56.78 23.02 16.03
C ALA A 208 55.83 22.34 17.07
N SER A 209 55.49 21.06 16.91
CA SER A 209 56.13 19.89 17.55
C SER A 209 55.97 19.83 19.07
N THR A 210 55.07 18.98 19.58
CA THR A 210 55.43 17.69 20.24
C THR A 210 54.19 16.95 20.81
N HIS A 211 54.21 15.63 20.62
CA HIS A 211 53.51 14.56 21.36
C HIS A 211 52.01 14.23 21.13
N ASN A 212 51.83 13.13 20.37
CA ASN A 212 51.04 11.92 20.64
C ASN A 212 49.50 12.00 20.77
N ALA A 213 48.81 11.47 19.74
CA ALA A 213 47.81 10.38 19.75
C ALA A 213 46.69 10.64 18.72
N GLU A 214 46.56 9.75 17.73
CA GLU A 214 45.48 9.69 16.74
C GLU A 214 44.10 9.46 17.40
N PRO A 215 43.02 10.02 16.83
CA PRO A 215 42.19 9.25 15.88
C PRO A 215 41.73 10.07 14.64
N PRO A 216 41.15 9.40 13.60
CA PRO A 216 40.87 10.00 12.30
C PRO A 216 39.42 10.53 12.19
N ASP A 217 39.29 11.80 11.75
CA ASP A 217 38.05 12.36 11.19
C ASP A 217 38.16 12.32 9.65
N ILE A 218 37.41 11.44 8.99
CA ILE A 218 36.09 11.72 8.40
C ILE A 218 36.16 12.90 7.41
N GLN A 219 36.55 12.55 6.18
CA GLN A 219 36.46 13.42 5.03
C GLN A 219 35.19 13.04 4.27
N VAL A 220 34.19 13.93 4.30
CA VAL A 220 32.95 13.81 3.53
C VAL A 220 33.27 14.20 2.09
N GLU A 221 33.42 13.21 1.21
CA GLU A 221 33.44 13.43 -0.24
C GLU A 221 32.04 13.31 -0.81
N ASP A 222 31.53 14.43 -1.31
CA ASP A 222 30.46 14.49 -2.29
C ASP A 222 30.85 13.68 -3.54
N SER A 223 30.06 12.66 -3.86
CA SER A 223 30.17 11.94 -5.12
C SER A 223 28.78 11.67 -5.71
N GLN A 224 28.18 12.73 -6.26
CA GLN A 224 27.31 12.58 -7.42
C GLN A 224 28.18 12.55 -8.68
N LYS A 225 28.51 11.36 -9.16
CA LYS A 225 28.95 11.15 -10.54
C LYS A 225 28.44 9.81 -11.07
N LEU A 226 27.34 9.94 -11.82
CA LEU A 226 27.05 9.26 -13.07
C LEU A 226 28.23 8.48 -13.68
N GLU A 227 28.18 7.14 -13.66
CA GLU A 227 28.74 6.31 -14.73
C GLU A 227 27.88 5.06 -14.96
N MET A 228 27.15 5.09 -16.07
CA MET A 228 26.74 3.90 -16.80
C MET A 228 27.97 3.26 -17.46
N SER A 229 28.37 2.08 -17.01
CA SER A 229 29.33 1.21 -17.72
C SER A 229 28.97 -0.24 -17.40
N LYS A 230 28.21 -0.93 -18.25
CA LYS A 230 28.72 -1.95 -19.18
C LYS A 230 29.76 -2.90 -18.55
N THR A 231 29.31 -4.13 -18.30
CA THR A 231 30.21 -5.29 -18.24
C THR A 231 29.57 -6.48 -18.97
N MET A 232 30.13 -6.74 -20.17
CA MET A 232 30.44 -8.04 -20.80
C MET A 232 29.58 -9.24 -20.39
N ARG A 233 28.85 -9.98 -21.25
CA ARG A 233 29.05 -10.42 -22.65
C ARG A 233 30.45 -10.94 -23.00
N ARG A 234 30.62 -12.27 -22.83
CA ARG A 234 31.46 -13.20 -23.60
C ARG A 234 30.64 -14.50 -23.72
N GLU A 235 29.96 -14.71 -24.83
CA GLU A 235 30.40 -15.54 -25.96
C GLU A 235 30.74 -16.99 -25.58
N ALA A 236 29.76 -17.87 -25.78
CA ALA A 236 30.00 -19.18 -26.38
C ALA A 236 28.93 -19.38 -27.47
N VAL A 237 29.44 -19.44 -28.69
CA VAL A 237 28.76 -19.64 -29.96
C VAL A 237 28.29 -21.08 -30.05
N ASN A 238 27.01 -21.31 -30.35
CA ASN A 238 26.60 -22.26 -31.40
C ASN A 238 25.11 -22.13 -31.73
N ASN A 239 24.84 -21.31 -32.76
CA ASN A 239 24.06 -21.61 -33.96
C ASN A 239 23.00 -22.73 -33.86
N PHE A 240 21.73 -22.33 -33.90
CA PHE A 240 20.81 -22.78 -34.97
C PHE A 240 19.74 -21.71 -35.21
N SER A 241 19.73 -21.18 -36.43
CA SER A 241 18.61 -20.52 -37.14
C SER A 241 17.35 -21.41 -37.08
N LEU A 242 16.11 -21.00 -37.30
CA LEU A 242 15.45 -20.05 -38.21
C LEU A 242 13.95 -20.20 -37.81
N ASP A 243 13.18 -19.18 -37.47
CA ASP A 243 12.16 -18.55 -38.33
C ASP A 243 11.46 -17.49 -37.44
N GLN A 244 11.57 -16.19 -37.74
CA GLN A 244 10.60 -15.44 -38.56
C GLN A 244 9.14 -15.63 -38.14
N HIS A 245 8.63 -14.67 -37.35
CA HIS A 245 7.44 -13.91 -37.75
C HIS A 245 7.46 -12.53 -37.11
N ASP A 246 7.61 -11.53 -37.98
CA ASP A 246 7.20 -10.15 -37.78
C ASP A 246 5.71 -10.07 -37.44
N SER A 247 5.35 -9.27 -36.44
CA SER A 247 4.40 -8.15 -36.63
C SER A 247 4.26 -7.27 -35.38
N GLN A 248 4.72 -6.03 -35.53
CA GLN A 248 4.00 -4.77 -35.27
C GLN A 248 3.42 -4.54 -33.86
N ARG A 249 4.00 -3.63 -33.06
CA ARG A 249 3.75 -2.16 -33.03
C ARG A 249 2.45 -1.81 -32.31
N GLY A 250 2.56 -1.16 -31.15
CA GLY A 250 1.41 -0.59 -30.44
C GLY A 250 1.79 0.00 -29.08
N THR A 251 2.18 1.26 -29.10
CA THR A 251 2.32 2.18 -27.96
C THR A 251 1.01 2.29 -27.17
N THR A 252 1.08 2.12 -25.85
CA THR A 252 0.16 2.76 -24.89
C THR A 252 0.89 2.92 -23.57
N GLU A 253 1.37 4.14 -23.34
CA GLU A 253 1.53 4.73 -22.02
C GLU A 253 0.18 4.56 -21.29
N THR A 254 0.17 3.89 -20.14
CA THR A 254 -0.98 3.90 -19.25
C THR A 254 -0.71 4.94 -18.19
N GLU A 255 -1.43 6.04 -18.35
CA GLU A 255 -1.61 7.16 -17.44
C GLU A 255 -1.79 6.67 -15.99
N ASP A 256 -1.11 7.38 -15.08
CA ASP A 256 -1.24 7.23 -13.64
C ASP A 256 -2.72 7.30 -13.25
N ILE A 257 -3.16 6.27 -12.53
CA ILE A 257 -4.52 6.13 -12.04
C ILE A 257 -4.66 7.07 -10.84
N ASP A 258 -5.20 8.27 -11.08
CA ASP A 258 -5.65 9.20 -10.05
C ASP A 258 -6.80 8.58 -9.25
N LEU A 259 -6.47 8.08 -8.05
CA LEU A 259 -7.38 7.39 -7.13
C LEU A 259 -8.34 8.32 -6.36
N ASP A 260 -8.25 9.62 -6.57
CA ASP A 260 -9.05 10.66 -5.93
C ASP A 260 -10.17 11.20 -6.84
N ALA A 261 -10.07 11.04 -8.16
CA ALA A 261 -11.06 11.56 -9.11
C ALA A 261 -12.42 10.83 -9.12
N ASN A 262 -12.54 9.66 -8.48
CA ASN A 262 -13.76 8.83 -8.47
C ASN A 262 -14.26 8.48 -7.06
N ALA A 263 -14.01 9.32 -6.05
CA ALA A 263 -14.76 9.26 -4.81
C ALA A 263 -16.09 10.03 -4.97
N PRO A 264 -17.24 9.41 -5.27
CA PRO A 264 -18.51 10.08 -5.14
C PRO A 264 -18.70 10.40 -3.65
N THR A 265 -18.51 11.65 -3.28
CA THR A 265 -18.98 12.23 -2.03
C THR A 265 -20.49 12.04 -1.97
N ILE A 266 -20.94 10.93 -1.40
CA ILE A 266 -22.31 10.75 -0.96
C ILE A 266 -22.47 11.68 0.24
N SER A 267 -22.85 12.92 -0.07
CA SER A 267 -23.21 13.93 0.92
C SER A 267 -24.48 13.47 1.63
N TYR A 268 -24.31 12.84 2.80
CA TYR A 268 -25.39 12.38 3.68
C TYR A 268 -25.97 13.55 4.50
N ALA A 269 -26.27 14.68 3.85
CA ALA A 269 -26.73 15.91 4.51
C ALA A 269 -28.02 16.48 3.90
N GLY A 270 -28.80 15.67 3.17
CA GLY A 270 -29.95 16.19 2.42
C GLY A 270 -31.06 15.18 2.18
N HIS A 271 -31.65 14.60 3.23
CA HIS A 271 -32.94 13.92 3.10
C HIS A 271 -33.99 14.50 4.06
N TYR A 272 -34.86 15.30 3.45
CA TYR A 272 -36.29 15.46 3.73
C TYR A 272 -36.72 15.73 5.19
N ARG A 273 -36.99 17.00 5.49
CA ARG A 273 -38.03 17.40 6.44
C ARG A 273 -39.40 17.31 5.75
N PRO A 274 -40.34 16.47 6.21
CA PRO A 274 -41.75 16.67 5.90
C PRO A 274 -42.22 17.94 6.61
N ALA A 275 -43.00 18.74 5.90
CA ALA A 275 -43.57 19.98 6.39
C ALA A 275 -44.34 19.76 7.71
N LEU A 276 -43.96 20.53 8.73
CA LEU A 276 -44.87 20.88 9.82
C LEU A 276 -46.06 21.60 9.18
N ASN A 277 -47.22 20.97 9.24
CA ASN A 277 -48.53 21.59 9.47
C ASN A 277 -49.56 20.46 9.36
N ASP A 278 -49.80 19.76 10.46
CA ASP A 278 -51.15 19.65 11.03
C ASP A 278 -51.24 18.56 12.11
N LEU A 279 -52.01 18.91 13.14
CA LEU A 279 -52.69 18.03 14.08
C LEU A 279 -51.84 17.23 15.09
N ASN A 280 -51.59 17.91 16.22
CA ASN A 280 -52.16 17.52 17.51
C ASN A 280 -52.86 16.15 17.52
N LYS A 281 -52.13 15.12 17.95
CA LYS A 281 -52.60 14.10 18.89
C LYS A 281 -51.37 13.35 19.40
N GLY A 282 -51.05 13.58 20.67
CA GLY A 282 -50.10 12.73 21.38
C GLY A 282 -50.69 11.34 21.43
N ASP A 283 -50.10 10.41 20.68
CA ASP A 283 -50.33 9.00 20.89
C ASP A 283 -49.09 8.22 20.46
N SER A 284 -48.53 7.53 21.45
CA SER A 284 -47.61 6.38 21.40
C SER A 284 -46.70 6.21 20.18
N LEU A 285 -45.39 6.19 20.45
CA LEU A 285 -44.35 5.58 19.62
C LEU A 285 -44.76 4.13 19.28
N SER A 286 -45.50 3.94 18.19
CA SER A 286 -45.75 2.62 17.63
C SER A 286 -44.45 2.15 17.00
N MET A 287 -43.98 0.97 17.41
CA MET A 287 -42.88 0.29 16.74
C MET A 287 -43.23 0.13 15.27
N LEU A 288 -42.26 0.41 14.40
CA LEU A 288 -42.37 0.19 12.96
C LEU A 288 -43.03 -1.18 12.71
N PRO A 289 -43.99 -1.28 11.77
CA PRO A 289 -44.64 -2.56 11.47
C PRO A 289 -43.56 -3.60 11.19
N GLU A 290 -43.69 -4.77 11.83
CA GLU A 290 -42.73 -5.88 11.67
C GLU A 290 -42.44 -6.08 10.18
N LEU A 291 -41.16 -6.03 9.84
CA LEU A 291 -40.68 -6.18 8.48
C LEU A 291 -41.32 -7.44 7.89
N ASN A 292 -42.14 -7.27 6.86
CA ASN A 292 -42.80 -8.38 6.19
C ASN A 292 -41.74 -9.44 5.85
N VAL A 293 -41.84 -10.60 6.50
CA VAL A 293 -40.85 -11.68 6.47
C VAL A 293 -40.58 -12.12 5.02
N GLN A 294 -41.54 -11.93 4.10
CA GLN A 294 -41.36 -12.22 2.69
C GLN A 294 -40.42 -11.22 1.96
N ALA A 295 -40.40 -9.95 2.35
CA ALA A 295 -39.53 -8.94 1.72
C ALA A 295 -38.06 -9.11 2.11
N SER A 296 -37.79 -9.49 3.37
CA SER A 296 -36.44 -9.85 3.84
C SER A 296 -35.91 -11.12 3.15
N ARG A 297 -36.78 -12.11 2.93
CA ARG A 297 -36.44 -13.36 2.23
C ARG A 297 -36.17 -13.16 0.74
N LEU A 298 -36.99 -12.37 0.04
CA LEU A 298 -36.75 -12.00 -1.37
C LEU A 298 -35.47 -11.15 -1.54
N ALA A 299 -35.13 -10.33 -0.55
CA ALA A 299 -33.87 -9.59 -0.56
C ALA A 299 -32.65 -10.54 -0.47
N GLN A 300 -32.70 -11.57 0.38
CA GLN A 300 -31.64 -12.59 0.48
C GLN A 300 -31.42 -13.33 -0.85
N ILE A 301 -32.52 -13.68 -1.56
CA ILE A 301 -32.46 -14.30 -2.88
C ILE A 301 -31.81 -13.36 -3.91
N LYS A 302 -32.14 -12.06 -3.88
CA LYS A 302 -31.57 -11.05 -4.81
C LYS A 302 -30.11 -10.68 -4.51
N THR A 303 -29.62 -10.95 -3.30
CA THR A 303 -28.22 -10.71 -2.92
C THR A 303 -27.31 -11.90 -3.18
N LEU A 304 -27.84 -13.00 -3.74
CA LEU A 304 -27.07 -14.20 -4.02
C LEU A 304 -26.11 -13.97 -5.21
N LYS A 305 -25.00 -13.31 -4.93
CA LYS A 305 -23.89 -13.06 -5.86
C LYS A 305 -22.61 -13.65 -5.29
N GLN A 306 -21.77 -14.22 -6.13
CA GLN A 306 -20.47 -14.74 -5.70
C GLN A 306 -19.57 -13.57 -5.28
N GLY A 307 -19.23 -13.49 -3.99
CA GLY A 307 -18.30 -12.46 -3.48
C GLY A 307 -16.94 -12.50 -4.18
N ARG A 308 -16.22 -11.38 -4.28
CA ARG A 308 -14.94 -11.25 -5.04
C ARG A 308 -13.84 -12.27 -4.68
N TYR A 309 -13.90 -12.83 -3.48
CA TYR A 309 -12.92 -13.79 -2.96
C TYR A 309 -13.58 -15.07 -2.40
N GLU A 310 -14.85 -15.30 -2.73
CA GLU A 310 -15.58 -16.45 -2.25
C GLU A 310 -15.34 -17.66 -3.15
N GLY A 311 -14.89 -18.76 -2.56
CA GLY A 311 -14.72 -20.04 -3.25
C GLY A 311 -16.06 -20.61 -3.74
N TRP A 312 -16.02 -21.39 -4.82
CA TRP A 312 -17.21 -21.98 -5.43
C TRP A 312 -17.96 -22.92 -4.48
N ASP A 313 -17.25 -23.65 -3.63
CA ASP A 313 -17.87 -24.55 -2.64
C ASP A 313 -18.68 -23.75 -1.60
N ALA A 314 -18.19 -22.59 -1.19
CA ALA A 314 -18.91 -21.70 -0.26
C ALA A 314 -20.12 -21.05 -0.94
N TYR A 315 -19.99 -20.65 -2.22
CA TYR A 315 -21.11 -20.11 -2.99
C TYR A 315 -22.20 -21.17 -3.24
N TYR A 316 -21.81 -22.41 -3.57
CA TYR A 316 -22.73 -23.53 -3.73
C TYR A 316 -23.43 -23.90 -2.42
N ALA A 317 -22.68 -23.96 -1.30
CA ALA A 317 -23.27 -24.20 0.02
C ALA A 317 -24.32 -23.14 0.38
N LYS A 318 -24.04 -21.85 0.11
CA LYS A 318 -25.04 -20.78 0.30
C LYS A 318 -26.29 -20.96 -0.56
N GLY A 319 -26.12 -21.35 -1.82
CA GLY A 319 -27.25 -21.63 -2.71
C GLY A 319 -28.10 -22.79 -2.22
N LYS A 320 -27.45 -23.87 -1.76
CA LYS A 320 -28.10 -25.04 -1.19
C LYS A 320 -28.83 -24.74 0.10
N ASP A 321 -28.20 -24.01 1.02
CA ASP A 321 -28.81 -23.58 2.29
C ASP A 321 -30.06 -22.72 2.04
N LEU A 322 -30.06 -21.91 0.98
CA LEU A 322 -31.23 -21.11 0.57
C LEU A 322 -32.36 -21.99 0.02
N ILE A 323 -32.05 -23.03 -0.76
CA ILE A 323 -33.05 -24.00 -1.24
C ILE A 323 -33.64 -24.78 -0.07
N ASP A 324 -32.79 -25.23 0.87
CA ASP A 324 -33.21 -26.04 2.01
C ASP A 324 -34.02 -25.24 3.06
N SER A 325 -33.81 -23.92 3.14
CA SER A 325 -34.46 -23.05 4.13
C SER A 325 -35.73 -22.34 3.64
N LEU A 326 -35.99 -22.30 2.33
CA LEU A 326 -37.12 -21.56 1.75
C LEU A 326 -38.21 -22.50 1.20
N PRO A 327 -39.49 -22.06 1.21
CA PRO A 327 -40.57 -22.81 0.59
C PRO A 327 -40.32 -23.07 -0.89
N GLN A 328 -40.80 -24.22 -1.37
CA GLN A 328 -40.59 -24.71 -2.74
C GLN A 328 -41.06 -23.73 -3.83
N GLU A 329 -42.00 -22.84 -3.50
CA GLU A 329 -42.49 -21.78 -4.39
C GLU A 329 -41.38 -20.79 -4.84
N PHE A 330 -40.30 -20.65 -4.06
CA PHE A 330 -39.17 -19.78 -4.38
C PHE A 330 -38.02 -20.50 -5.08
N GLU A 331 -38.07 -21.82 -5.20
CA GLU A 331 -36.98 -22.66 -5.70
C GLU A 331 -36.53 -22.21 -7.10
N THR A 332 -37.49 -21.94 -7.99
CA THR A 332 -37.22 -21.44 -9.35
C THR A 332 -36.53 -20.08 -9.34
N THR A 333 -36.95 -19.17 -8.45
CA THR A 333 -36.35 -17.82 -8.33
C THR A 333 -34.93 -17.90 -7.75
N ILE A 334 -34.70 -18.81 -6.79
CA ILE A 334 -33.38 -19.06 -6.19
C ILE A 334 -32.43 -19.63 -7.24
N MET A 335 -32.86 -20.65 -7.99
CA MET A 335 -32.07 -21.23 -9.08
C MET A 335 -31.73 -20.19 -10.15
N GLN A 336 -32.70 -19.36 -10.54
CA GLN A 336 -32.48 -18.32 -11.55
C GLN A 336 -31.47 -17.28 -11.07
N GLN A 337 -31.54 -16.83 -9.81
CA GLN A 337 -30.54 -15.90 -9.25
C GLN A 337 -29.17 -16.55 -9.06
N PHE A 338 -29.12 -17.84 -8.71
CA PHE A 338 -27.87 -18.61 -8.62
C PHE A 338 -27.18 -18.72 -9.99
N VAL A 339 -27.94 -19.03 -11.04
CA VAL A 339 -27.43 -19.07 -12.42
C VAL A 339 -27.01 -17.69 -12.90
N ASN A 340 -27.80 -16.65 -12.61
CA ASN A 340 -27.45 -15.28 -12.96
C ASN A 340 -26.16 -14.84 -12.26
N GLY A 341 -26.00 -15.15 -10.97
CA GLY A 341 -24.80 -14.86 -10.19
C GLY A 341 -23.55 -15.60 -10.67
N MET A 342 -23.70 -16.78 -11.29
CA MET A 342 -22.60 -17.48 -12.00
C MET A 342 -22.23 -16.79 -13.32
N SER A 343 -23.20 -16.15 -13.98
CA SER A 343 -23.02 -15.52 -15.28
C SER A 343 -22.50 -14.07 -15.22
N GLU A 344 -22.63 -13.41 -14.07
CA GLU A 344 -22.32 -11.99 -13.87
C GLU A 344 -20.83 -11.80 -13.47
N GLY A 345 -19.96 -11.57 -14.46
CA GLY A 345 -18.61 -10.99 -14.25
C GLY A 345 -17.42 -11.74 -14.86
N VAL A 346 -16.21 -11.27 -14.51
CA VAL A 346 -14.90 -11.70 -15.04
C VAL A 346 -14.54 -13.17 -14.67
N ARG A 347 -15.30 -13.80 -13.78
CA ARG A 347 -15.01 -15.12 -13.21
C ARG A 347 -15.75 -16.28 -13.86
N ARG A 348 -16.44 -16.00 -14.97
CA ARG A 348 -17.05 -17.03 -15.83
C ARG A 348 -16.07 -18.16 -16.16
N ALA A 349 -14.83 -17.83 -16.52
CA ALA A 349 -13.78 -18.82 -16.84
C ALA A 349 -13.43 -19.75 -15.66
N GLN A 350 -13.45 -19.23 -14.42
CA GLN A 350 -13.21 -20.04 -13.23
C GLN A 350 -14.41 -20.94 -12.90
N CYS A 351 -15.63 -20.47 -13.14
CA CYS A 351 -16.85 -21.27 -13.05
C CYS A 351 -16.81 -22.43 -14.07
N HIS A 352 -16.45 -22.12 -15.32
CA HIS A 352 -16.27 -23.10 -16.38
C HIS A 352 -15.28 -24.20 -15.96
N GLN A 353 -14.11 -23.80 -15.46
CA GLN A 353 -13.08 -24.75 -15.03
C GLN A 353 -13.54 -25.60 -13.82
N TRP A 354 -14.25 -25.01 -12.86
CA TRP A 354 -14.80 -25.75 -11.71
C TRP A 354 -15.88 -26.75 -12.14
N LEU A 355 -16.79 -26.36 -13.05
CA LEU A 355 -17.81 -27.24 -13.61
C LEU A 355 -17.21 -28.37 -14.45
N GLU A 356 -16.22 -28.07 -15.28
CA GLU A 356 -15.50 -29.08 -16.07
C GLU A 356 -14.80 -30.11 -15.15
N ASN A 357 -14.18 -29.64 -14.06
CA ASN A 357 -13.57 -30.52 -13.06
C ASN A 357 -14.64 -31.38 -12.34
N ALA A 358 -15.86 -30.89 -12.18
CA ALA A 358 -17.00 -31.63 -11.65
C ALA A 358 -17.68 -32.54 -12.71
N GLY A 359 -17.20 -32.55 -13.95
CA GLY A 359 -17.72 -33.35 -15.05
C GLY A 359 -18.91 -32.73 -15.80
N TRP A 360 -19.26 -31.48 -15.51
CA TRP A 360 -20.34 -30.75 -16.16
C TRP A 360 -19.80 -29.90 -17.31
N LYS A 361 -20.27 -30.17 -18.54
CA LYS A 361 -19.98 -29.32 -19.70
C LYS A 361 -20.93 -28.13 -19.71
N TRP A 362 -20.40 -26.93 -19.94
CA TRP A 362 -21.19 -25.68 -19.94
C TRP A 362 -22.32 -25.67 -20.99
N GLU A 363 -22.15 -26.40 -22.09
CA GLU A 363 -23.18 -26.62 -23.10
C GLU A 363 -24.48 -27.17 -22.46
N ASN A 364 -24.37 -28.07 -21.49
CA ASN A 364 -25.52 -28.64 -20.79
C ASN A 364 -26.21 -27.60 -19.89
N MET A 365 -25.44 -26.72 -19.26
CA MET A 365 -25.98 -25.64 -18.42
C MET A 365 -26.61 -24.51 -19.22
N ALA A 366 -26.04 -24.13 -20.37
CA ALA A 366 -26.66 -23.15 -21.26
C ALA A 366 -28.00 -23.66 -21.78
N THR A 367 -28.06 -24.96 -22.14
CA THR A 367 -29.30 -25.62 -22.55
C THR A 367 -30.33 -25.66 -21.40
N PHE A 368 -29.88 -25.93 -20.17
CA PHE A 368 -30.72 -25.89 -18.97
C PHE A 368 -31.24 -24.47 -18.67
N GLY A 369 -30.40 -23.44 -18.77
CA GLY A 369 -30.83 -22.05 -18.61
C GLY A 369 -31.88 -21.63 -19.63
N ILE A 370 -31.73 -22.05 -20.89
CA ILE A 370 -32.74 -21.83 -21.95
C ILE A 370 -34.04 -22.56 -21.60
N LEU A 371 -33.98 -23.81 -21.13
CA LEU A 371 -35.15 -24.58 -20.68
C LEU A 371 -35.86 -23.94 -19.48
N CYS A 372 -35.13 -23.44 -18.49
CA CYS A 372 -35.69 -22.70 -17.35
C CYS A 372 -36.36 -21.39 -17.79
N SER A 373 -35.79 -20.70 -18.77
CA SER A 373 -36.36 -19.46 -19.33
C SER A 373 -37.68 -19.72 -20.06
N GLN A 374 -37.82 -20.89 -20.70
CA GLN A 374 -39.06 -21.29 -21.39
C GLN A 374 -40.20 -21.66 -20.43
N ILE A 375 -39.89 -22.02 -19.18
CA ILE A 375 -40.90 -22.35 -18.17
C ILE A 375 -41.62 -21.07 -17.67
N ASP A 376 -40.94 -19.93 -17.65
CA ASP A 376 -41.52 -18.64 -17.25
C ASP A 376 -42.52 -18.09 -18.29
N ASP A 377 -42.26 -18.29 -19.59
CA ASP A 377 -43.16 -17.83 -20.67
C ASP A 377 -44.41 -18.72 -20.84
N GLY A 378 -44.41 -19.94 -20.27
CA GLY A 378 -45.51 -20.90 -20.38
C GLY A 378 -46.64 -20.74 -19.35
N SER A 379 -46.40 -20.04 -18.23
CA SER A 379 -47.36 -19.93 -17.12
C SER A 379 -48.34 -18.75 -17.24
N GLY A 380 -48.30 -18.01 -18.36
CA GLY A 380 -48.99 -16.74 -18.49
C GLY A 380 -49.87 -16.60 -19.74
N ARG A 381 -50.81 -17.52 -20.02
CA ARG A 381 -52.04 -17.27 -20.83
C ARG A 381 -52.94 -18.50 -20.94
N HIS A 382 -53.63 -18.86 -19.85
CA HIS A 382 -54.95 -19.49 -19.98
C HIS A 382 -56.01 -18.43 -19.63
N LYS A 383 -56.18 -17.45 -20.52
CA LYS A 383 -57.39 -16.59 -20.50
C LYS A 383 -58.47 -17.31 -21.28
N GLY A 384 -59.60 -17.55 -20.61
CA GLY A 384 -60.79 -18.15 -21.18
C GLY A 384 -61.23 -17.43 -22.45
N SER A 385 -61.50 -18.24 -23.48
CA SER A 385 -62.42 -17.85 -24.54
C SER A 385 -63.78 -18.40 -24.13
N GLU A 386 -64.61 -17.50 -23.63
CA GLU A 386 -66.01 -17.71 -23.36
C GLU A 386 -66.72 -18.22 -24.63
N ARG A 387 -67.45 -19.31 -24.44
CA ARG A 387 -68.55 -19.71 -25.30
C ARG A 387 -69.60 -18.60 -25.31
N THR A 388 -69.92 -18.08 -26.48
CA THR A 388 -71.25 -17.50 -26.74
C THR A 388 -71.90 -18.22 -27.92
N ASN A 389 -73.17 -18.55 -27.69
CA ASN A 389 -74.07 -19.30 -28.54
C ASN A 389 -74.38 -18.60 -29.87
N GLY A 390 -74.80 -19.36 -30.89
CA GLY A 390 -75.81 -18.86 -31.82
C GLY A 390 -75.84 -19.44 -33.24
N SER A 391 -76.71 -20.43 -33.43
CA SER A 391 -77.52 -20.71 -34.62
C SER A 391 -76.90 -21.28 -35.91
N GLN A 392 -77.23 -22.55 -36.12
CA GLN A 392 -77.64 -23.14 -37.41
C GLN A 392 -79.01 -22.57 -37.86
N PRO A 393 -79.47 -22.76 -39.12
CA PRO A 393 -78.99 -23.68 -40.15
C PRO A 393 -78.36 -23.04 -41.39
#